data_AF-A0A7S3QEZ8-F1
#
_entry.id   AF-A0A7S3QEZ8-F1
#
_cell.length_a   1.000
_cell.length_b   1.000
_cell.length_c   1.000
_cell.angle_alpha   90.00
_cell.angle_beta   90.00
_cell.angle_gamma   90.00
#
_symmetry.space_group_name_H-M   'P 1'
#
loop_
_entity.id
_entity.type
_entity.pdbx_description
1 polymer ?
#
loop_
_entity_poly.entity_id
_entity_poly.type
_entity_poly.pdbx_seq_one_letter_code
_entity_poly.pdbx_strand_id
1 'polypeptide(L)'
;MSCCSSKDFSFLRLKLGRYFDQEWVDSPLYKRDGTFSKEHMKYFVDATIKNYEEAGKPLSKEKKRQSRKTFLFMYNIMTLNGIMAKNRERFINHGVRIAGLPGMKTVFRFVLKRWFKAIDVDGDGVISWQEWHLMVMKPGGVEDEDEAKACFDIVDADKNGTLSFDEVANATIEYFTETEVTKCAYLFGRFRHLPKEFEPKMEKINQEYFNDDHEMNGSKE
;
A
#
# COMPACT_ATOMS: atom_id res chain seq x y z
N MET A 1 -1.76 30.72 -28.36
CA MET A 1 -1.86 30.41 -26.91
C MET A 1 -1.89 28.89 -26.79
N SER A 2 -0.78 28.28 -26.38
CA SER A 2 -0.73 26.83 -26.15
C SER A 2 -1.58 26.53 -24.92
N CYS A 3 -2.67 25.78 -25.09
CA CYS A 3 -3.48 25.29 -23.99
C CYS A 3 -2.59 24.38 -23.13
N CYS A 4 -2.08 24.91 -22.02
CA CYS A 4 -1.42 24.10 -21.01
C CYS A 4 -2.52 23.22 -20.42
N SER A 5 -2.64 21.99 -20.92
CA SER A 5 -3.51 20.98 -20.32
C SER A 5 -3.14 20.91 -18.84
N SER A 6 -4.03 21.38 -17.98
CA SER A 6 -3.85 21.22 -16.54
C SER A 6 -3.79 19.72 -16.27
N LYS A 7 -2.65 19.25 -15.75
CA LYS A 7 -2.47 17.84 -15.41
C LYS A 7 -3.66 17.36 -14.57
N ASP A 8 -4.35 16.30 -15.02
CA ASP A 8 -5.46 15.73 -14.26
C ASP A 8 -4.88 14.96 -13.06
N PHE A 9 -5.46 15.19 -11.88
CA PHE A 9 -5.07 14.54 -10.63
C PHE A 9 -6.18 13.66 -10.07
N SER A 10 -7.31 13.52 -10.76
CA SER A 10 -8.49 12.76 -10.34
C SER A 10 -8.13 11.36 -9.81
N PHE A 11 -7.34 10.60 -10.56
CA PHE A 11 -6.91 9.26 -10.17
C PHE A 11 -5.93 9.24 -8.99
N LEU A 12 -5.00 10.19 -8.93
CA LEU A 12 -4.11 10.32 -7.77
C LEU A 12 -4.90 10.66 -6.50
N ARG A 13 -5.94 11.51 -6.61
CA ARG A 13 -6.85 11.81 -5.50
C ARG A 13 -7.61 10.58 -5.03
N LEU A 14 -8.06 9.73 -5.95
CA LEU A 14 -8.69 8.44 -5.62
C LEU A 14 -7.73 7.56 -4.80
N LYS A 15 -6.49 7.35 -5.28
CA LYS A 15 -5.47 6.55 -4.58
C LYS A 15 -5.14 7.08 -3.19
N LEU A 16 -4.98 8.40 -3.04
CA LEU A 16 -4.69 9.03 -1.75
C LEU A 16 -5.89 9.01 -0.79
N GLY A 17 -7.10 9.07 -1.33
CA GLY A 17 -8.35 9.02 -0.57
C GLY A 17 -8.67 7.62 -0.03
N ARG A 18 -8.17 6.56 -0.69
CA ARG A 18 -8.38 5.15 -0.32
C ARG A 18 -8.17 4.86 1.17
N TYR A 19 -7.19 5.49 1.80
CA TYR A 19 -6.91 5.30 3.24
C TYR A 19 -8.08 5.67 4.15
N PHE A 20 -8.96 6.56 3.70
CA PHE A 20 -10.14 7.00 4.43
C PHE A 20 -11.37 6.14 4.10
N ASP A 21 -11.35 5.49 2.94
CA ASP A 21 -12.48 4.76 2.35
C ASP A 21 -12.41 3.25 2.65
N GLN A 22 -11.24 2.73 3.08
CA GLN A 22 -11.15 1.37 3.60
C GLN A 22 -12.10 1.23 4.79
N GLU A 23 -13.11 0.41 4.57
CA GLU A 23 -14.10 -0.02 5.55
C GLU A 23 -13.43 -0.88 6.63
N TRP A 24 -12.65 -0.24 7.50
CA TRP A 24 -12.25 -0.76 8.80
C TRP A 24 -13.44 -0.73 9.77
N VAL A 25 -14.60 -1.20 9.32
CA VAL A 25 -15.92 -0.94 9.94
C VAL A 25 -16.00 -1.51 11.36
N ASP A 26 -15.18 -2.51 11.66
CA ASP A 26 -15.17 -3.19 12.95
C ASP A 26 -13.84 -3.08 13.71
N SER A 27 -12.92 -2.20 13.29
CA SER A 27 -11.75 -1.91 14.11
C SER A 27 -12.15 -0.94 15.22
N PRO A 28 -11.97 -1.29 16.51
CA PRO A 28 -12.30 -0.39 17.63
C PRO A 28 -11.46 0.90 17.63
N LEU A 29 -10.47 1.00 16.74
CA LEU A 29 -9.58 2.14 16.61
C LEU A 29 -9.92 3.02 15.40
N TYR A 30 -10.63 2.52 14.39
CA TYR A 30 -10.95 3.30 13.19
C TYR A 30 -12.33 3.96 13.31
N LYS A 31 -12.34 5.28 13.45
CA LYS A 31 -13.58 6.06 13.47
C LYS A 31 -13.92 6.50 12.05
N ARG A 32 -15.18 6.37 11.65
CA ARG A 32 -15.74 7.01 10.44
C ARG A 32 -15.82 8.55 10.56
N ASP A 33 -14.99 9.16 11.40
CA ASP A 33 -14.94 10.61 11.63
C ASP A 33 -14.05 11.35 10.62
N GLY A 34 -13.51 10.62 9.63
CA GLY A 34 -12.70 11.18 8.55
C GLY A 34 -11.29 11.55 8.99
N THR A 35 -10.80 10.99 10.10
CA THR A 35 -9.44 11.19 10.59
C THR A 35 -8.58 9.94 10.42
N PHE A 36 -7.27 10.15 10.26
CA PHE A 36 -6.26 9.10 10.30
C PHE A 36 -5.26 9.40 11.41
N SER A 37 -5.33 8.63 12.49
CA SER A 37 -4.61 8.90 13.73
C SER A 37 -3.33 8.07 13.85
N LYS A 38 -2.44 8.46 14.77
CA LYS A 38 -1.26 7.64 15.12
C LYS A 38 -1.67 6.32 15.77
N GLU A 39 -2.85 6.25 16.36
CA GLU A 39 -3.45 5.06 16.94
C GLU A 39 -3.79 4.02 15.86
N HIS A 40 -4.27 4.45 14.69
CA HIS A 40 -4.43 3.55 13.53
C HIS A 40 -3.10 2.94 13.11
N MET A 41 -2.04 3.75 13.08
CA MET A 41 -0.71 3.26 12.72
C MET A 41 -0.15 2.28 13.76
N LYS A 42 -0.42 2.51 15.06
CA LYS A 42 -0.07 1.56 16.12
C LYS A 42 -0.80 0.23 15.95
N TYR A 43 -2.11 0.29 15.68
CA TYR A 43 -2.91 -0.91 15.43
C TYR A 43 -2.35 -1.73 14.28
N PHE A 44 -2.09 -1.09 13.14
CA PHE A 44 -1.51 -1.74 11.97
C PHE A 44 -0.24 -2.51 12.35
N VAL A 45 0.69 -1.84 13.04
CA VAL A 45 1.95 -2.48 13.48
C VAL A 45 1.73 -3.60 14.49
N ASP A 46 0.82 -3.43 15.43
CA ASP A 46 0.55 -4.44 16.45
C ASP A 46 -0.15 -5.68 15.84
N ALA A 47 -1.06 -5.48 14.88
CA ALA A 47 -1.68 -6.54 14.09
C ALA A 47 -0.65 -7.29 13.23
N THR A 48 0.24 -6.55 12.57
CA THR A 48 1.39 -7.11 11.84
C THR A 48 2.28 -7.98 12.74
N ILE A 49 2.65 -7.49 13.93
CA ILE A 49 3.46 -8.27 14.89
C ILE A 49 2.72 -9.55 15.31
N LYS A 50 1.42 -9.43 15.61
CA LYS A 50 0.57 -10.56 16.01
C LYS A 50 0.49 -11.62 14.91
N ASN A 51 0.23 -11.23 13.66
CA ASN A 51 0.16 -12.15 12.52
C ASN A 51 1.42 -13.01 12.38
N TYR A 52 2.59 -12.40 12.59
CA TYR A 52 3.87 -13.09 12.45
C TYR A 52 4.16 -14.04 13.63
N GLU A 53 3.77 -13.64 14.85
CA GLU A 53 3.81 -14.51 16.03
C GLU A 53 2.89 -15.74 15.87
N GLU A 54 1.68 -15.54 15.37
CA GLU A 54 0.71 -16.61 15.09
C GLU A 54 1.17 -17.54 13.97
N ALA A 55 1.93 -17.02 12.99
CA ALA A 55 2.58 -17.81 11.94
C ALA A 55 3.82 -18.60 12.45
N GLY A 56 4.08 -18.63 13.75
CA GLY A 56 5.18 -19.40 14.35
C GLY A 56 6.55 -18.75 14.18
N LYS A 57 6.62 -17.47 13.79
CA LYS A 57 7.86 -16.73 13.60
C LYS A 57 7.95 -15.57 14.60
N PRO A 58 8.28 -15.79 15.89
CA PRO A 58 8.25 -14.72 16.88
C PRO A 58 9.32 -13.65 16.59
N LEU A 59 8.90 -12.38 16.55
CA LEU A 59 9.82 -11.25 16.37
C LEU A 59 10.63 -10.96 17.64
N SER A 60 11.88 -10.56 17.48
CA SER A 60 12.69 -10.09 18.61
C SER A 60 12.12 -8.79 19.22
N LYS A 61 12.38 -8.54 20.52
CA LYS A 61 11.97 -7.29 21.18
C LYS A 61 12.49 -6.05 20.43
N GLU A 62 13.70 -6.13 19.89
CA GLU A 62 14.31 -5.06 19.11
C GLU A 62 13.58 -4.82 17.78
N LYS A 63 13.25 -5.89 17.04
CA LYS A 63 12.52 -5.79 15.76
C LYS A 63 11.14 -5.18 15.99
N LYS A 64 10.39 -5.63 17.00
CA LYS A 64 9.09 -5.01 17.37
C LYS A 64 9.22 -3.52 17.68
N ARG A 65 10.26 -3.13 18.42
CA ARG A 65 10.54 -1.71 18.73
C ARG A 65 10.88 -0.92 17.46
N GLN A 66 11.68 -1.50 16.57
CA GLN A 66 12.09 -0.88 15.32
C GLN A 66 10.93 -0.71 14.34
N SER A 67 10.03 -1.70 14.22
CA SER A 67 8.82 -1.60 13.41
C SER A 67 7.93 -0.46 13.90
N ARG A 68 7.62 -0.41 15.20
CA ARG A 68 6.80 0.69 15.78
C ARG A 68 7.41 2.07 15.52
N LYS A 69 8.73 2.22 15.64
CA LYS A 69 9.42 3.49 15.34
C LYS A 69 9.33 3.84 13.85
N THR A 70 9.49 2.86 12.97
CA THR A 70 9.49 3.05 11.51
C THR A 70 8.13 3.53 11.02
N PHE A 71 7.06 2.85 11.43
CA PHE A 71 5.70 3.23 11.02
C PHE A 71 5.26 4.56 11.62
N LEU A 72 5.64 4.88 12.87
CA LEU A 72 5.41 6.21 13.43
C LEU A 72 6.19 7.30 12.69
N PHE A 73 7.44 7.03 12.30
CA PHE A 73 8.23 7.93 11.45
C PHE A 73 7.53 8.18 10.11
N MET A 74 7.04 7.14 9.45
CA MET A 74 6.27 7.27 8.20
C MET A 74 5.00 8.09 8.39
N TYR A 75 4.22 7.80 9.43
CA TYR A 75 3.03 8.57 9.77
C TYR A 75 3.36 10.05 9.91
N ASN A 76 4.39 10.39 10.70
CA ASN A 76 4.78 11.78 10.94
C ASN A 76 5.18 12.51 9.65
N ILE A 77 5.90 11.84 8.75
CA ILE A 77 6.29 12.43 7.45
C ILE A 77 5.06 12.63 6.55
N MET A 78 4.26 11.58 6.33
CA MET A 78 3.15 11.64 5.36
C MET A 78 2.01 12.58 5.81
N THR A 79 1.84 12.75 7.12
CA THR A 79 0.71 13.48 7.69
C THR A 79 1.10 14.84 8.29
N LEU A 80 2.38 15.22 8.21
CA LEU A 80 2.95 16.37 8.95
C LEU A 80 2.61 16.30 10.45
N ASN A 81 3.04 15.23 11.12
CA ASN A 81 2.75 14.94 12.53
C ASN A 81 1.23 14.91 12.83
N GLY A 82 0.43 14.38 11.91
CA GLY A 82 -1.02 14.23 12.02
C GLY A 82 -1.83 15.46 11.62
N ILE A 83 -1.19 16.60 11.29
CA ILE A 83 -1.90 17.83 10.93
C ILE A 83 -2.79 17.63 9.68
N MET A 84 -2.28 16.93 8.68
CA MET A 84 -2.99 16.69 7.43
C MET A 84 -4.04 15.58 7.56
N ALA A 85 -3.82 14.65 8.48
CA ALA A 85 -4.64 13.46 8.65
C ALA A 85 -5.94 13.70 9.45
N LYS A 86 -6.17 14.90 9.96
CA LYS A 86 -7.44 15.28 10.62
C LYS A 86 -8.60 15.50 9.64
N ASN A 87 -8.33 15.56 8.34
CA ASN A 87 -9.34 15.81 7.32
C ASN A 87 -8.90 15.19 6.00
N ARG A 88 -9.75 14.32 5.43
CA ARG A 88 -9.52 13.62 4.17
C ARG A 88 -9.07 14.54 3.03
N GLU A 89 -9.81 15.62 2.78
CA GLU A 89 -9.47 16.55 1.70
C GLU A 89 -8.14 17.27 1.94
N ARG A 90 -7.83 17.62 3.19
CA ARG A 90 -6.55 18.21 3.55
C ARG A 90 -5.39 17.25 3.27
N PHE A 91 -5.54 15.97 3.63
CA PHE A 91 -4.56 14.93 3.33
C PHE A 91 -4.35 14.74 1.83
N ILE A 92 -5.44 14.58 1.07
CA ILE A 92 -5.38 14.38 -0.38
C ILE A 92 -4.73 15.57 -1.09
N ASN A 93 -5.17 16.79 -0.77
CA ASN A 93 -4.61 18.01 -1.36
C ASN A 93 -3.10 18.17 -1.05
N HIS A 94 -2.67 17.73 0.13
CA HIS A 94 -1.25 17.68 0.47
C HIS A 94 -0.50 16.68 -0.38
N GLY A 95 -0.99 15.44 -0.44
CA GLY A 95 -0.39 14.34 -1.20
C GLY A 95 -0.21 14.71 -2.67
N VAL A 96 -1.24 15.26 -3.30
CA VAL A 96 -1.18 15.75 -4.69
C VAL A 96 -0.10 16.82 -4.86
N ARG A 97 -0.02 17.79 -3.94
CA ARG A 97 0.99 18.86 -4.00
C ARG A 97 2.40 18.30 -3.89
N ILE A 98 2.65 17.42 -2.92
CA ILE A 98 4.00 16.87 -2.70
C ILE A 98 4.40 15.91 -3.82
N ALA A 99 3.48 15.13 -4.38
CA ALA A 99 3.76 14.19 -5.45
C ALA A 99 4.39 14.87 -6.69
N GLY A 100 4.01 16.13 -6.95
CA GLY A 100 4.54 16.91 -8.07
C GLY A 100 5.85 17.65 -7.81
N LEU A 101 6.37 17.66 -6.57
CA LEU A 101 7.58 18.43 -6.25
C LEU A 101 8.86 17.72 -6.74
N PRO A 102 9.83 18.47 -7.31
CA PRO A 102 11.14 17.93 -7.65
C PRO A 102 11.82 17.30 -6.42
N GLY A 103 12.45 16.13 -6.62
CA GLY A 103 13.16 15.43 -5.54
C GLY A 103 12.29 14.63 -4.57
N MET A 104 10.96 14.70 -4.66
CA MET A 104 10.09 13.92 -3.77
C MET A 104 10.21 12.41 -3.97
N LYS A 105 10.52 11.94 -5.18
CA LYS A 105 10.86 10.53 -5.42
C LYS A 105 12.07 10.09 -4.57
N THR A 106 13.09 10.93 -4.44
CA THR A 106 14.27 10.66 -3.59
C THR A 106 13.91 10.58 -2.12
N VAL A 107 13.06 11.50 -1.65
CA VAL A 107 12.53 11.49 -0.27
C VAL A 107 11.72 10.21 -0.02
N PHE A 108 10.84 9.83 -0.95
CA PHE A 108 10.08 8.57 -0.86
C PHE A 108 11.02 7.36 -0.79
N ARG A 109 12.01 7.23 -1.67
CA ARG A 109 12.99 6.12 -1.60
C ARG A 109 13.68 6.04 -0.24
N PHE A 110 14.06 7.18 0.34
CA PHE A 110 14.67 7.21 1.68
C PHE A 110 13.73 6.70 2.76
N VAL A 111 12.46 7.11 2.74
CA VAL A 111 11.43 6.65 3.69
C VAL A 111 11.15 5.15 3.47
N LEU A 112 11.01 4.73 2.23
CA LEU A 112 10.71 3.34 1.84
C LEU A 112 11.84 2.38 2.21
N LYS A 113 13.11 2.82 2.24
CA LYS A 113 14.21 1.99 2.73
C LYS A 113 14.06 1.59 4.19
N ARG A 114 13.45 2.44 5.03
CA ARG A 114 13.14 2.09 6.42
C ARG A 114 11.96 1.13 6.50
N TRP A 115 10.93 1.37 5.70
CA TRP A 115 9.74 0.53 5.63
C TRP A 115 10.07 -0.89 5.14
N PHE A 116 10.85 -1.01 4.06
CA PHE A 116 11.33 -2.28 3.52
C PHE A 116 12.01 -3.12 4.60
N LYS A 117 12.97 -2.56 5.33
CA LYS A 117 13.66 -3.23 6.46
C LYS A 117 12.74 -3.61 7.63
N ALA A 118 11.56 -3.01 7.73
CA ALA A 118 10.58 -3.37 8.73
C ALA A 118 9.70 -4.55 8.29
N ILE A 119 9.55 -4.76 6.97
CA ILE A 119 8.81 -5.86 6.35
C ILE A 119 9.69 -7.08 6.11
N ASP A 120 10.91 -6.89 5.60
CA ASP A 120 11.97 -7.90 5.50
C ASP A 120 12.36 -8.31 6.93
N VAL A 121 11.73 -9.36 7.46
CA VAL A 121 11.82 -9.78 8.84
C VAL A 121 13.07 -10.60 9.08
N ASP A 122 13.32 -11.57 8.22
CA ASP A 122 14.47 -12.47 8.36
C ASP A 122 15.79 -11.82 7.93
N GLY A 123 15.74 -10.70 7.21
CA GLY A 123 16.89 -9.89 6.87
C GLY A 123 17.67 -10.42 5.68
N ASP A 124 17.06 -11.23 4.83
CA ASP A 124 17.69 -11.80 3.63
C ASP A 124 17.85 -10.75 2.49
N GLY A 125 17.22 -9.58 2.65
CA GLY A 125 17.33 -8.45 1.72
C GLY A 125 16.28 -8.45 0.62
N VAL A 126 15.34 -9.40 0.64
CA VAL A 126 14.13 -9.42 -0.20
C VAL A 126 12.90 -9.45 0.70
N ILE A 127 11.71 -9.36 0.10
CA ILE A 127 10.45 -9.59 0.80
C ILE A 127 9.79 -10.81 0.18
N SER A 128 9.63 -11.85 0.98
CA SER A 128 8.91 -13.07 0.59
C SER A 128 7.39 -12.84 0.50
N TRP A 129 6.69 -13.75 -0.17
CA TRP A 129 5.22 -13.77 -0.18
C TRP A 129 4.64 -13.74 1.25
N GLN A 130 5.16 -14.57 2.16
CA GLN A 130 4.62 -14.62 3.53
C GLN A 130 4.83 -13.29 4.27
N GLU A 131 5.97 -12.63 4.08
CA GLU A 131 6.20 -11.32 4.69
C GLU A 131 5.29 -10.25 4.10
N TRP A 132 5.13 -10.22 2.77
CA TRP A 132 4.20 -9.29 2.14
C TRP A 132 2.76 -9.49 2.62
N HIS A 133 2.28 -10.74 2.60
CA HIS A 133 0.91 -11.07 2.99
C HIS A 133 0.64 -10.75 4.47
N LEU A 134 1.49 -11.22 5.38
CA LEU A 134 1.30 -11.05 6.83
C LEU A 134 1.55 -9.62 7.31
N MET A 135 2.43 -8.87 6.64
CA MET A 135 2.87 -7.55 7.09
C MET A 135 2.17 -6.39 6.37
N VAL A 136 1.71 -6.58 5.13
CA VAL A 136 1.13 -5.52 4.29
C VAL A 136 -0.33 -5.79 3.98
N MET A 137 -0.66 -6.96 3.41
CA MET A 137 -2.00 -7.23 2.88
C MET A 137 -3.03 -7.49 3.98
N LYS A 138 -2.78 -8.46 4.85
CA LYS A 138 -3.68 -8.83 5.94
C LYS A 138 -3.90 -7.68 6.94
N PRO A 139 -2.86 -6.98 7.43
CA PRO A 139 -3.04 -5.77 8.26
C PRO A 139 -3.61 -4.58 7.49
N GLY A 140 -3.66 -4.64 6.15
CA GLY A 140 -4.26 -3.65 5.25
C GLY A 140 -5.70 -3.97 4.85
N GLY A 141 -6.28 -5.06 5.38
CA GLY A 141 -7.69 -5.43 5.17
C GLY A 141 -7.95 -6.19 3.88
N VAL A 142 -6.90 -6.74 3.25
CA VAL A 142 -7.00 -7.66 2.12
C VAL A 142 -6.83 -9.07 2.68
N GLU A 143 -7.96 -9.71 3.00
CA GLU A 143 -8.00 -11.05 3.60
C GLU A 143 -8.03 -12.17 2.56
N ASP A 144 -8.58 -11.88 1.38
CA ASP A 144 -8.60 -12.80 0.24
C ASP A 144 -7.18 -13.05 -0.26
N GLU A 145 -6.78 -14.32 -0.28
CA GLU A 145 -5.40 -14.71 -0.57
C GLU A 145 -5.06 -14.50 -2.05
N ASP A 146 -6.01 -14.77 -2.94
CA ASP A 146 -5.85 -14.58 -4.39
C ASP A 146 -5.71 -13.09 -4.74
N GLU A 147 -6.53 -12.22 -4.14
CA GLU A 147 -6.38 -10.77 -4.27
C GLU A 147 -5.03 -10.31 -3.71
N ALA A 148 -4.62 -10.82 -2.55
CA ALA A 148 -3.32 -10.49 -1.98
C ALA A 148 -2.17 -10.96 -2.88
N LYS A 149 -2.30 -12.12 -3.53
CA LYS A 149 -1.30 -12.70 -4.43
C LYS A 149 -1.19 -11.91 -5.71
N ALA A 150 -2.30 -11.50 -6.30
CA ALA A 150 -2.32 -10.59 -7.43
C ALA A 150 -1.64 -9.24 -7.09
N CYS A 151 -1.84 -8.71 -5.87
CA CYS A 151 -1.14 -7.50 -5.42
C CYS A 151 0.38 -7.71 -5.35
N PHE A 152 0.83 -8.89 -4.90
CA PHE A 152 2.25 -9.24 -4.87
C PHE A 152 2.82 -9.33 -6.30
N ASP A 153 2.12 -10.01 -7.21
CA ASP A 153 2.55 -10.22 -8.60
C ASP A 153 2.59 -8.91 -9.42
N ILE A 154 1.83 -7.91 -9.02
CA ILE A 154 1.93 -6.55 -9.57
C ILE A 154 3.26 -5.89 -9.23
N VAL A 155 3.79 -6.17 -8.04
CA VAL A 155 5.07 -5.61 -7.53
C VAL A 155 6.26 -6.43 -8.00
N ASP A 156 6.15 -7.76 -8.03
CA ASP A 156 7.15 -8.71 -8.52
C ASP A 156 7.31 -8.59 -10.04
N ALA A 157 8.16 -7.66 -10.47
CA ALA A 157 8.25 -7.24 -11.86
C ALA A 157 9.06 -8.26 -12.69
N ASP A 158 10.05 -8.90 -12.08
CA ASP A 158 10.86 -9.93 -12.72
C ASP A 158 10.29 -11.36 -12.57
N LYS A 159 9.24 -11.52 -11.74
CA LYS A 159 8.53 -12.78 -11.48
C LYS A 159 9.40 -13.84 -10.82
N ASN A 160 10.34 -13.43 -9.97
CA ASN A 160 11.24 -14.34 -9.27
C ASN A 160 10.63 -14.91 -7.97
N GLY A 161 9.43 -14.46 -7.57
CA GLY A 161 8.73 -14.92 -6.37
C GLY A 161 9.12 -14.20 -5.08
N THR A 162 9.93 -13.15 -5.17
CA THR A 162 10.38 -12.29 -4.05
C THR A 162 10.38 -10.83 -4.49
N LEU A 163 10.22 -9.89 -3.56
CA LEU A 163 10.23 -8.47 -3.89
C LEU A 163 11.56 -7.84 -3.47
N SER A 164 12.31 -7.35 -4.43
CA SER A 164 13.48 -6.52 -4.17
C SER A 164 13.10 -5.14 -3.64
N PHE A 165 14.05 -4.45 -3.00
CA PHE A 165 13.83 -3.07 -2.58
C PHE A 165 13.41 -2.15 -3.74
N ASP A 166 13.98 -2.35 -4.92
CA ASP A 166 13.70 -1.49 -6.08
C ASP A 166 12.29 -1.68 -6.61
N GLU A 167 11.80 -2.92 -6.66
CA GLU A 167 10.42 -3.23 -7.06
C GLU A 167 9.41 -2.60 -6.11
N VAL A 168 9.58 -2.82 -4.80
CA VAL A 168 8.72 -2.24 -3.77
C VAL A 168 8.77 -0.72 -3.82
N ALA A 169 9.97 -0.14 -3.96
CA ALA A 169 10.12 1.31 -4.01
C ALA A 169 9.47 1.91 -5.26
N ASN A 170 9.65 1.28 -6.43
CA ASN A 170 9.09 1.77 -7.69
C ASN A 170 7.57 1.68 -7.68
N ALA A 171 7.00 0.53 -7.31
CA ALA A 171 5.55 0.34 -7.22
C ALA A 171 4.90 1.31 -6.20
N THR A 172 5.54 1.49 -5.04
CA THR A 172 5.02 2.41 -4.02
C THR A 172 5.10 3.87 -4.46
N ILE A 173 6.20 4.29 -5.10
CA ILE A 173 6.33 5.65 -5.62
C ILE A 173 5.30 5.90 -6.73
N GLU A 174 5.11 4.94 -7.62
CA GLU A 174 4.09 5.02 -8.67
C GLU A 174 2.69 5.15 -8.07
N TYR A 175 2.35 4.34 -7.07
CA TYR A 175 1.08 4.45 -6.35
C TYR A 175 0.85 5.89 -5.84
N PHE A 176 1.84 6.48 -5.18
CA PHE A 176 1.70 7.80 -4.55
C PHE A 176 1.94 9.00 -5.45
N THR A 177 2.42 8.82 -6.68
CA THR A 177 2.82 9.95 -7.54
C THR A 177 2.24 9.91 -8.94
N GLU A 178 1.88 8.74 -9.47
CA GLU A 178 1.33 8.63 -10.82
C GLU A 178 -0.11 9.15 -10.87
N THR A 179 -0.41 9.93 -11.90
CA THR A 179 -1.72 10.51 -12.16
C THR A 179 -2.52 9.72 -13.16
N GLU A 180 -1.87 8.90 -13.98
CA GLU A 180 -2.53 7.98 -14.89
C GLU A 180 -2.89 6.66 -14.21
N VAL A 181 -3.83 5.94 -14.82
CA VAL A 181 -4.21 4.59 -14.40
C VAL A 181 -3.08 3.62 -14.67
N THR A 182 -2.64 2.90 -13.64
CA THR A 182 -1.61 1.86 -13.72
C THR A 182 -1.95 0.68 -12.80
N LYS A 183 -1.32 -0.48 -13.05
CA LYS A 183 -1.51 -1.67 -12.22
C LYS A 183 -1.13 -1.46 -10.76
N CYS A 184 -0.15 -0.59 -10.49
CA CYS A 184 0.27 -0.27 -9.12
C CYS A 184 -0.87 0.36 -8.29
N ALA A 185 -1.96 0.82 -8.89
CA ALA A 185 -3.16 1.25 -8.14
C ALA A 185 -3.76 0.16 -7.25
N TYR A 186 -3.45 -1.11 -7.53
CA TYR A 186 -3.83 -2.26 -6.71
C TYR A 186 -2.77 -2.69 -5.69
N LEU A 187 -1.71 -1.91 -5.46
CA LEU A 187 -0.68 -2.19 -4.45
C LEU A 187 -1.24 -2.58 -3.07
N PHE A 188 -2.42 -2.05 -2.72
CA PHE A 188 -3.10 -2.29 -1.45
C PHE A 188 -4.49 -2.93 -1.61
N GLY A 189 -4.68 -3.75 -2.66
CA GLY A 189 -5.94 -4.43 -2.98
C GLY A 189 -6.81 -3.71 -4.00
N ARG A 190 -7.97 -4.29 -4.35
CA ARG A 190 -8.99 -3.71 -5.23
C ARG A 190 -9.72 -2.55 -4.57
N PHE A 191 -10.24 -1.62 -5.37
CA PHE A 191 -11.07 -0.53 -4.86
C PHE A 191 -12.48 -1.06 -4.55
N ARG A 192 -12.97 -0.89 -3.32
CA ARG A 192 -14.37 -1.25 -2.98
C ARG A 192 -15.39 -0.40 -3.73
N HIS A 193 -15.05 0.87 -3.96
CA HIS A 193 -15.85 1.82 -4.71
C HIS A 193 -14.98 2.48 -5.77
N LEU A 194 -15.09 2.00 -7.01
CA LEU A 194 -14.39 2.56 -8.15
C LEU A 194 -15.30 3.56 -8.87
N PRO A 195 -14.88 4.83 -9.07
CA PRO A 195 -15.64 5.77 -9.90
C PRO A 195 -15.76 5.28 -11.36
N LYS A 196 -16.94 5.50 -11.96
CA LYS A 196 -17.27 5.04 -13.31
C LYS A 196 -16.28 5.48 -14.38
N GLU A 197 -15.67 6.67 -14.23
CA GLU A 197 -14.66 7.14 -15.19
C GLU A 197 -13.39 6.27 -15.25
N PHE A 198 -13.08 5.52 -14.19
CA PHE A 198 -11.88 4.67 -14.13
C PHE A 198 -12.18 3.20 -14.42
N GLU A 199 -13.44 2.76 -14.33
CA GLU A 199 -13.87 1.38 -14.57
C GLU A 199 -13.26 0.77 -15.85
N PRO A 200 -13.33 1.40 -17.05
CA PRO A 200 -12.85 0.75 -18.27
C PRO A 200 -11.34 0.46 -18.28
N LYS A 201 -10.54 1.38 -17.72
CA LYS A 201 -9.08 1.22 -17.67
C LYS A 201 -8.66 0.20 -16.60
N MET A 202 -9.34 0.20 -15.46
CA MET A 202 -9.07 -0.72 -14.36
C MET A 202 -9.54 -2.13 -14.67
N GLU A 203 -10.63 -2.30 -15.42
CA GLU A 203 -11.14 -3.60 -15.83
C GLU A 203 -10.14 -4.35 -16.72
N LYS A 204 -9.46 -3.63 -17.61
CA LYS A 204 -8.37 -4.21 -18.40
C LYS A 204 -7.23 -4.76 -17.51
N ILE A 205 -6.94 -4.10 -16.39
CA ILE A 205 -5.93 -4.56 -15.42
C ILE A 205 -6.47 -5.74 -14.61
N ASN A 206 -7.75 -5.73 -14.24
CA ASN A 206 -8.38 -6.88 -13.58
C ASN A 206 -8.23 -8.14 -14.40
N GLN A 207 -8.48 -8.04 -15.70
CA GLN A 207 -8.35 -9.16 -16.63
C GLN A 207 -6.92 -9.68 -16.79
N GLU A 208 -5.91 -8.89 -16.46
CA GLU A 208 -4.50 -9.30 -16.58
C GLU A 208 -3.98 -9.93 -15.28
N TYR A 209 -4.45 -9.48 -14.10
CA TYR A 209 -3.87 -9.84 -12.80
C TYR A 209 -4.82 -10.57 -11.84
N PHE A 210 -6.14 -10.52 -12.05
CA PHE A 210 -7.15 -11.00 -11.12
C PHE A 210 -8.11 -12.02 -11.75
N ASN A 211 -7.81 -12.59 -12.92
CA ASN A 211 -8.70 -13.59 -13.51
C ASN A 211 -8.78 -14.85 -12.63
N ASP A 212 -10.01 -15.23 -12.28
CA ASP A 212 -10.41 -16.42 -11.52
C ASP A 212 -10.15 -17.76 -12.28
N ASP A 213 -9.49 -17.75 -13.45
CA ASP A 213 -9.20 -18.94 -14.26
C ASP A 213 -8.03 -19.80 -13.72
N HIS A 214 -7.65 -19.63 -12.44
CA HIS A 214 -6.75 -20.56 -11.75
C HIS A 214 -7.43 -21.86 -11.29
N GLU A 215 -8.73 -22.06 -11.56
CA GLU A 215 -9.33 -23.38 -11.58
C GLU A 215 -9.28 -23.99 -12.99
N MET A 216 -8.74 -25.22 -13.08
CA MET A 216 -8.78 -26.15 -14.23
C MET A 216 -7.62 -26.09 -15.25
N ASN A 217 -6.36 -26.26 -14.80
CA ASN A 217 -5.34 -26.96 -15.63
C ASN A 217 -4.17 -27.55 -14.80
N GLY A 218 -4.49 -28.13 -13.65
CA GLY A 218 -3.52 -28.80 -12.76
C GLY A 218 -3.96 -30.19 -12.29
N SER A 219 -4.77 -30.89 -13.08
CA SER A 219 -5.04 -32.33 -12.89
C SER A 219 -5.72 -32.92 -14.12
N LYS A 220 -4.91 -33.21 -15.13
CA LYS A 220 -5.19 -34.33 -16.04
C LYS A 220 -3.89 -35.09 -16.29
N GLU A 221 -3.90 -36.30 -15.72
CA GLU A 221 -3.09 -37.50 -15.98
C GLU A 221 -1.60 -37.48 -15.63
#